data_AF-A0A367EII7-F1
#
_entry.id   AF-A0A367EII7-F1
#
_cell.length_a   1.000
_cell.length_b   1.000
_cell.length_c   1.000
_cell.angle_alpha   90.00
_cell.angle_beta   90.00
_cell.angle_gamma   90.00
#
_symmetry.space_group_name_H-M   'P 1'
#
loop_
_entity.id
_entity.type
_entity.pdbx_description
1 polymer ?
#
loop_
_entity_poly.entity_id
_entity_poly.type
_entity_poly.pdbx_seq_one_letter_code
_entity_poly.pdbx_strand_id
1 'polypeptide(L)'
;MRPATSEDAAADLRGYRKVQQLAYACAESVAARLKPGMTEREAARMPREWPRERGGRTAEAGYSGCLGPHPVHERLTADLRAHRELILARVRERRPLREISAEVDRLMRTQGYAGRHRAHPFGVRAHRVARAPHRGRPPAVRGRGTGALKGRARGVLRGHGDGRLPRWSPSRRADHPPRTGLWEVEARLGFRGTGAKFEEILVVTDSRDPQESAFWLEDDLPHVRRWQEEAQAV
;
A
#
# COMPACT_ATOMS: atom_id res chain seq x y z
N MET A 1 18.79 26.68 0.14
CA MET A 1 18.42 25.26 0.34
C MET A 1 19.28 24.44 -0.60
N ARG A 2 20.19 23.59 -0.09
CA ARG A 2 21.03 22.76 -0.96
C ARG A 2 20.13 21.73 -1.68
N PRO A 3 20.31 21.50 -2.99
CA PRO A 3 19.62 20.40 -3.67
C PRO A 3 20.02 19.08 -3.01
N ALA A 4 19.05 18.18 -2.80
CA ALA A 4 19.34 16.84 -2.29
C ALA A 4 20.28 16.12 -3.27
N THR A 5 21.31 15.49 -2.74
CA THR A 5 22.26 14.71 -3.54
C THR A 5 21.65 13.36 -3.94
N SER A 6 22.26 12.68 -4.93
CA SER A 6 21.88 11.30 -5.28
C SER A 6 22.01 10.34 -4.10
N GLU A 7 22.99 10.58 -3.23
CA GLU A 7 23.19 9.82 -1.99
C GLU A 7 22.07 10.06 -0.97
N ASP A 8 21.59 11.29 -0.82
CA ASP A 8 20.45 11.62 0.05
C ASP A 8 19.17 10.93 -0.44
N ALA A 9 18.94 10.91 -1.77
CA ALA A 9 17.82 10.22 -2.38
C ALA A 9 17.91 8.70 -2.17
N ALA A 10 19.09 8.11 -2.37
CA ALA A 10 19.32 6.69 -2.12
C ALA A 10 19.14 6.32 -0.64
N ALA A 11 19.60 7.16 0.29
CA ALA A 11 19.41 6.98 1.72
C ALA A 11 17.93 7.06 2.13
N ASP A 12 17.16 7.94 1.49
CA ASP A 12 15.73 8.05 1.75
C ASP A 12 14.97 6.81 1.26
N LEU A 13 15.27 6.31 0.06
CA LEU A 13 14.71 5.06 -0.46
C LEU A 13 15.02 3.86 0.43
N ARG A 14 16.25 3.75 0.97
CA ARG A 14 16.59 2.71 1.96
C ARG A 14 15.71 2.79 3.20
N GLY A 15 15.40 3.99 3.67
CA GLY A 15 14.50 4.20 4.81
C GLY A 15 13.08 3.73 4.53
N TYR A 16 12.49 4.09 3.39
CA TYR A 16 11.15 3.62 3.02
C TYR A 16 11.09 2.11 2.78
N ARG A 17 12.14 1.52 2.20
CA ARG A 17 12.25 0.06 2.05
C ARG A 17 12.20 -0.61 3.42
N LYS A 18 12.98 -0.11 4.39
CA LYS A 18 13.00 -0.66 5.75
C LYS A 18 11.62 -0.60 6.41
N VAL A 19 10.89 0.51 6.26
CA VAL A 19 9.55 0.66 6.85
C VAL A 19 8.53 -0.26 6.18
N GLN A 20 8.61 -0.44 4.86
CA GLN A 20 7.75 -1.39 4.14
C GLN A 20 8.01 -2.84 4.57
N GLN A 21 9.28 -3.24 4.66
CA GLN A 21 9.67 -4.56 5.19
C GLN A 21 9.14 -4.77 6.62
N LEU A 22 9.26 -3.76 7.50
CA LEU A 22 8.72 -3.82 8.85
C LEU A 22 7.19 -3.95 8.86
N ALA A 23 6.48 -3.25 7.96
CA ALA A 23 5.03 -3.34 7.86
C ALA A 23 4.57 -4.73 7.42
N TYR A 24 5.23 -5.34 6.43
CA TYR A 24 4.94 -6.71 6.00
C TYR A 24 5.32 -7.76 7.03
N ALA A 25 6.47 -7.63 7.66
CA ALA A 25 6.89 -8.56 8.71
C ALA A 25 5.93 -8.50 9.92
N CYS A 26 5.35 -7.33 10.21
CA CYS A 26 4.27 -7.19 11.18
C CYS A 26 3.04 -8.00 10.78
N ALA A 27 2.61 -7.86 9.52
CA ALA A 27 1.48 -8.61 8.99
C ALA A 27 1.72 -10.13 9.02
N GLU A 28 2.90 -10.61 8.63
CA GLU A 28 3.29 -12.04 8.72
C GLU A 28 3.28 -12.54 10.17
N SER A 29 3.77 -11.73 11.12
CA SER A 29 3.74 -12.07 12.55
C SER A 29 2.32 -12.19 13.10
N VAL A 30 1.40 -11.33 12.66
CA VAL A 30 -0.02 -11.47 12.99
C VAL A 30 -0.58 -12.74 12.36
N ALA A 31 -0.34 -12.96 11.07
CA ALA A 31 -0.84 -14.11 10.33
C ALA A 31 -0.43 -15.44 10.98
N ALA A 32 0.84 -15.55 11.43
CA ALA A 32 1.36 -16.73 12.12
C ALA A 32 0.67 -17.00 13.49
N ARG A 33 0.02 -16.01 14.08
CA ARG A 33 -0.67 -16.12 15.37
C ARG A 33 -2.18 -16.32 15.24
N LEU A 34 -2.75 -16.07 14.06
CA LEU A 34 -4.19 -16.22 13.81
C LEU A 34 -4.63 -17.68 13.99
N LYS A 35 -5.80 -17.87 14.61
CA LYS A 35 -6.40 -19.19 14.86
C LYS A 35 -7.92 -19.11 14.74
N PRO A 36 -8.61 -20.20 14.35
CA PRO A 36 -10.06 -20.25 14.41
C PRO A 36 -10.58 -19.88 15.81
N GLY A 37 -11.66 -19.10 15.87
CA GLY A 37 -12.24 -18.61 17.12
C GLY A 37 -11.65 -17.29 17.65
N MET A 38 -10.54 -16.82 17.09
CA MET A 38 -10.01 -15.48 17.40
C MET A 38 -10.89 -14.39 16.78
N THR A 39 -11.16 -13.33 17.54
CA THR A 39 -11.91 -12.17 17.04
C THR A 39 -11.01 -11.22 16.24
N GLU A 40 -11.58 -10.51 15.28
CA GLU A 40 -10.87 -9.45 14.53
C GLU A 40 -10.26 -8.39 15.47
N ARG A 41 -10.95 -8.11 16.59
CA ARG A 41 -10.48 -7.15 17.61
C ARG A 41 -9.22 -7.64 18.33
N GLU A 42 -9.07 -8.94 18.54
CA GLU A 42 -7.85 -9.52 19.12
C GLU A 42 -6.70 -9.47 18.11
N ALA A 43 -6.97 -9.88 16.86
CA ALA A 43 -6.00 -9.77 15.77
C ALA A 43 -5.50 -8.33 15.58
N ALA A 44 -6.41 -7.34 15.58
CA ALA A 44 -6.08 -5.92 15.42
C ALA A 44 -5.29 -5.30 16.58
N ARG A 45 -5.15 -6.01 17.72
CA ARG A 45 -4.28 -5.57 18.83
C ARG A 45 -2.84 -6.03 18.65
N MET A 46 -2.60 -7.13 17.95
CA MET A 46 -1.26 -7.71 17.79
C MET A 46 -0.25 -6.75 17.12
N PRO A 47 -0.60 -5.98 16.07
CA PRO A 47 0.32 -4.99 15.51
C PRO A 47 0.79 -3.92 16.50
N ARG A 48 0.08 -3.72 17.62
CA ARG A 48 0.46 -2.72 18.64
C ARG A 48 1.66 -3.16 19.47
N GLU A 49 1.95 -4.45 19.49
CA GLU A 49 3.10 -5.05 20.18
C GLU A 49 4.39 -4.91 19.36
N TRP A 50 4.27 -4.57 18.07
CA TRP A 50 5.41 -4.45 17.17
C TRP A 50 6.24 -3.17 17.41
N PRO A 51 7.58 -3.26 17.31
CA PRO A 51 8.44 -2.09 17.41
C PRO A 51 8.07 -1.03 16.37
N ARG A 52 8.01 0.23 16.78
CA ARG A 52 7.80 1.36 15.87
C ARG A 52 9.15 1.84 15.33
N GLU A 53 9.24 2.00 14.02
CA GLU A 53 10.37 2.69 13.40
C GLU A 53 10.40 4.17 13.84
N ARG A 54 11.60 4.70 14.00
CA ARG A 54 11.85 6.10 14.35
C ARG A 54 12.45 6.75 13.12
N GLY A 55 11.72 7.68 12.49
CA GLY A 55 12.20 8.29 11.24
C GLY A 55 11.19 9.19 10.53
N GLY A 56 9.92 9.17 10.95
CA GLY A 56 8.84 9.95 10.31
C GLY A 56 8.45 9.42 8.94
N ARG A 57 8.96 8.24 8.55
CA ARG A 57 8.55 7.51 7.36
C ARG A 57 7.42 6.55 7.73
N THR A 58 6.51 6.34 6.80
CA THR A 58 5.39 5.42 6.93
C THR A 58 5.29 4.61 5.65
N ALA A 59 4.84 3.38 5.79
CA ALA A 59 4.46 2.52 4.67
C ALA A 59 3.20 1.76 5.10
N GLU A 60 2.22 1.70 4.21
CA GLU A 60 1.09 0.78 4.34
C GLU A 60 1.47 -0.63 3.84
N ALA A 61 0.82 -1.65 4.40
CA ALA A 61 0.99 -3.04 3.98
C ALA A 61 -0.37 -3.70 3.76
N GLY A 62 -0.53 -4.29 2.59
CA GLY A 62 -1.67 -5.09 2.20
C GLY A 62 -1.27 -6.55 2.22
N TYR A 63 -1.69 -7.29 3.24
CA TYR A 63 -1.39 -8.71 3.37
C TYR A 63 -2.69 -9.52 3.33
N SER A 64 -2.68 -10.64 2.59
CA SER A 64 -3.81 -11.55 2.47
C SER A 64 -3.38 -12.98 2.75
N GLY A 65 -4.15 -13.70 3.56
CA GLY A 65 -3.87 -15.08 3.94
C GLY A 65 -5.15 -15.81 4.35
N CYS A 66 -5.05 -17.13 4.50
CA CYS A 66 -6.14 -18.01 4.93
C CYS A 66 -5.69 -18.94 6.05
N LEU A 67 -6.61 -19.28 6.95
CA LEU A 67 -6.41 -20.32 7.95
C LEU A 67 -6.69 -21.68 7.31
N GLY A 68 -5.65 -22.29 6.74
CA GLY A 68 -5.73 -23.53 5.98
C GLY A 68 -5.88 -23.33 4.47
N PRO A 69 -5.93 -24.43 3.69
CA PRO A 69 -6.03 -24.38 2.23
C PRO A 69 -7.32 -23.70 1.77
N HIS A 70 -7.22 -22.80 0.80
CA HIS A 70 -8.38 -22.09 0.26
C HIS A 70 -8.18 -21.78 -1.23
N PRO A 71 -8.61 -22.68 -2.14
CA PRO A 71 -8.29 -22.60 -3.57
C PRO A 71 -8.69 -21.27 -4.23
N VAL A 72 -9.80 -20.66 -3.81
CA VAL A 72 -10.22 -19.34 -4.34
C VAL A 72 -9.25 -18.23 -3.93
N HIS A 73 -8.74 -18.25 -2.69
CA HIS A 73 -7.78 -17.25 -2.21
C HIS A 73 -6.43 -17.43 -2.88
N GLU A 74 -5.99 -18.68 -3.05
CA GLU A 74 -4.78 -19.03 -3.80
C GLU A 74 -4.88 -18.50 -5.23
N ARG A 75 -6.01 -18.74 -5.91
CA ARG A 75 -6.25 -18.23 -7.25
C ARG A 75 -6.26 -16.69 -7.31
N LEU A 76 -6.97 -16.03 -6.39
CA LEU A 76 -7.00 -14.56 -6.31
C LEU A 76 -5.59 -13.98 -6.08
N THR A 77 -4.78 -14.63 -5.24
CA THR A 77 -3.41 -14.20 -4.95
C THR A 77 -2.51 -14.40 -6.16
N ALA A 78 -2.62 -15.52 -6.87
CA ALA A 78 -1.89 -15.77 -8.12
C ALA A 78 -2.29 -14.75 -9.20
N ASP A 79 -3.58 -14.50 -9.39
CA ASP A 79 -4.09 -13.58 -10.41
C ASP A 79 -3.70 -12.12 -10.14
N LEU A 80 -3.43 -11.72 -8.89
CA LEU A 80 -2.89 -10.39 -8.54
C LEU A 80 -1.50 -10.11 -9.12
N ARG A 81 -0.71 -11.15 -9.46
CA ARG A 81 0.61 -10.99 -10.09
C ARG A 81 0.51 -10.19 -11.39
N ALA A 82 -0.46 -10.55 -12.23
CA ALA A 82 -0.70 -9.89 -13.52
C ALA A 82 -1.09 -8.40 -13.34
N HIS A 83 -1.73 -8.05 -12.22
CA HIS A 83 -2.05 -6.66 -11.88
C HIS A 83 -0.78 -5.87 -11.53
N ARG A 84 0.10 -6.45 -10.71
CA ARG A 84 1.40 -5.82 -10.35
C ARG A 84 2.25 -5.56 -11.59
N GLU A 85 2.29 -6.52 -12.51
CA GLU A 85 3.02 -6.41 -13.78
C GLU A 85 2.41 -5.36 -14.72
N LEU A 86 1.09 -5.39 -14.93
CA LEU A 86 0.36 -4.41 -15.75
C LEU A 86 0.57 -2.99 -15.23
N ILE A 87 0.42 -2.79 -13.92
CA ILE A 87 0.58 -1.47 -13.28
C ILE A 87 1.98 -0.91 -13.58
N LEU A 88 3.03 -1.70 -13.33
CA LEU A 88 4.40 -1.25 -13.56
C LEU A 88 4.64 -0.90 -15.03
N ALA A 89 4.17 -1.75 -15.95
CA ALA A 89 4.32 -1.50 -17.38
C ALA A 89 3.65 -0.18 -17.81
N ARG A 90 2.41 0.07 -17.39
CA ARG A 90 1.70 1.30 -17.78
C ARG A 90 2.25 2.57 -17.13
N VAL A 91 2.80 2.46 -15.93
CA VAL A 91 3.51 3.57 -15.28
C VAL A 91 4.78 3.93 -16.05
N ARG A 92 5.56 2.92 -16.50
CA ARG A 92 6.76 3.13 -17.32
C ARG A 92 6.45 3.77 -18.68
N GLU A 93 5.32 3.39 -19.28
CA GLU A 93 4.77 4.01 -20.50
C GLU A 93 4.26 5.46 -20.28
N ARG A 94 4.26 5.96 -19.03
CA ARG A 94 3.68 7.27 -18.67
C ARG A 94 2.22 7.42 -19.09
N ARG A 95 1.44 6.34 -19.04
CA ARG A 95 0.01 6.39 -19.35
C ARG A 95 -0.75 7.22 -18.31
N PRO A 96 -1.83 7.94 -18.69
CA PRO A 96 -2.65 8.66 -17.73
C PRO A 96 -3.20 7.75 -16.62
N LEU A 97 -3.18 8.21 -15.37
CA LEU A 97 -3.61 7.40 -14.21
C LEU A 97 -5.03 6.84 -14.36
N ARG A 98 -5.93 7.58 -15.01
CA ARG A 98 -7.29 7.11 -15.33
C ARG A 98 -7.28 5.87 -16.25
N GLU A 99 -6.34 5.80 -17.20
CA GLU A 99 -6.23 4.70 -18.15
C GLU A 99 -5.66 3.47 -17.48
N ILE A 100 -4.63 3.65 -16.63
CA ILE A 100 -4.09 2.58 -15.80
C ILE A 100 -5.21 1.95 -14.95
N SER A 101 -6.03 2.79 -14.29
CA SER A 101 -7.19 2.32 -13.52
C SER A 101 -8.17 1.53 -14.39
N ALA A 102 -8.52 2.04 -15.58
CA ALA A 102 -9.46 1.39 -16.48
C ALA A 102 -8.94 0.05 -17.05
N GLU A 103 -7.63 -0.04 -17.30
CA GLU A 103 -6.98 -1.26 -17.76
C GLU A 103 -6.88 -2.31 -16.66
N VAL A 104 -6.56 -1.92 -15.42
CA VAL A 104 -6.61 -2.82 -14.26
C VAL A 104 -8.03 -3.34 -14.05
N ASP A 105 -9.04 -2.48 -14.12
CA ASP A 105 -10.45 -2.90 -14.03
C ASP A 105 -10.82 -3.85 -15.18
N ARG A 106 -10.27 -3.64 -16.38
CA ARG A 106 -10.47 -4.55 -17.52
C ARG A 106 -9.82 -5.90 -17.25
N LEU A 107 -8.59 -5.94 -16.75
CA LEU A 107 -7.90 -7.18 -16.39
C LEU A 107 -8.69 -7.96 -15.33
N MET A 108 -9.16 -7.29 -14.28
CA MET A 108 -10.04 -7.87 -13.27
C MET A 108 -11.29 -8.52 -13.88
N ARG A 109 -11.93 -7.85 -14.84
CA ARG A 109 -13.11 -8.40 -15.54
C ARG A 109 -12.73 -9.60 -16.41
N THR A 110 -11.63 -9.53 -17.15
CA THR A 110 -11.12 -10.63 -17.98
C THR A 110 -10.80 -11.88 -17.14
N GLN A 111 -10.27 -11.70 -15.93
CA GLN A 111 -10.04 -12.78 -14.96
C GLN A 111 -11.32 -13.29 -14.29
N GLY A 112 -12.50 -12.74 -14.61
CA GLY A 112 -13.79 -13.22 -14.11
C GLY A 112 -14.21 -12.67 -12.75
N TYR A 113 -13.54 -11.63 -12.24
CA TYR A 113 -13.84 -11.04 -10.92
C TYR A 113 -14.87 -9.89 -10.98
N ALA A 114 -15.57 -9.74 -12.10
CA ALA A 114 -16.57 -8.70 -12.28
C ALA A 114 -17.85 -8.92 -11.45
N GLY A 115 -18.28 -7.92 -10.68
CA GLY A 115 -19.70 -7.62 -10.45
C GLY A 115 -20.51 -8.47 -9.45
N ARG A 116 -20.18 -8.46 -8.14
CA ARG A 116 -21.16 -8.81 -7.07
C ARG A 116 -21.18 -7.92 -5.82
N HIS A 117 -20.42 -6.82 -5.78
CA HIS A 117 -20.57 -5.81 -4.72
C HIS A 117 -20.82 -4.42 -5.32
N ARG A 118 -22.01 -3.88 -5.05
CA ARG A 118 -22.43 -2.51 -5.41
C ARG A 118 -21.66 -1.43 -4.62
N ALA A 119 -21.11 -1.81 -3.47
CA ALA A 119 -20.10 -1.02 -2.75
C ALA A 119 -18.72 -1.49 -3.22
N HIS A 120 -18.00 -0.64 -3.95
CA HIS A 120 -16.78 -1.00 -4.68
C HIS A 120 -15.51 -0.68 -3.86
N PRO A 121 -14.91 -1.64 -3.14
CA PRO A 121 -13.51 -1.49 -2.75
C PRO A 121 -12.56 -2.05 -3.82
N PHE A 122 -12.98 -2.92 -4.73
CA PHE A 122 -12.06 -3.61 -5.68
C PHE A 122 -11.51 -2.69 -6.78
N GLY A 123 -10.34 -3.04 -7.32
CA GLY A 123 -9.58 -2.23 -8.28
C GLY A 123 -8.25 -1.71 -7.71
N VAL A 124 -7.56 -0.86 -8.49
CA VAL A 124 -6.31 -0.22 -8.07
C VAL A 124 -6.57 1.11 -7.39
N ARG A 125 -5.87 1.38 -6.29
CA ARG A 125 -5.77 2.70 -5.71
C ARG A 125 -4.31 3.04 -5.54
N ALA A 126 -3.96 4.29 -5.78
CA ALA A 126 -2.67 4.76 -5.35
C ALA A 126 -2.68 6.23 -4.98
N HIS A 127 -1.78 6.57 -4.09
CA HIS A 127 -1.59 7.92 -3.59
C HIS A 127 -0.11 8.17 -3.33
N ARG A 128 0.32 9.44 -3.40
CA ARG A 128 1.71 9.78 -3.14
C ARG A 128 2.01 9.62 -1.65
N VAL A 129 3.15 9.00 -1.35
CA VAL A 129 3.65 8.89 0.02
C VAL A 129 4.09 10.26 0.50
N ALA A 130 3.43 10.76 1.54
CA ALA A 130 3.85 11.98 2.22
C ALA A 130 4.71 11.62 3.43
N ARG A 131 5.76 12.41 3.68
CA ARG A 131 6.53 12.26 4.91
C ARG A 131 5.65 12.73 6.08
N ALA A 132 5.36 11.85 7.02
CA ALA A 132 4.60 12.23 8.20
C ALA A 132 5.43 13.24 9.02
N PRO A 133 4.86 14.36 9.47
CA PRO A 133 5.57 15.27 10.35
C PRO A 133 5.96 14.52 11.63
N HIS A 134 7.21 14.67 12.05
CA HIS A 134 7.75 14.02 13.23
C HIS A 134 6.94 14.47 14.46
N ARG A 135 5.97 13.67 14.91
CA ARG A 135 5.26 13.94 16.16
C ARG A 135 6.21 13.61 17.30
N GLY A 136 6.81 14.65 17.89
CA GLY A 136 7.40 14.55 19.23
C GLY A 136 6.39 13.93 20.18
N ARG A 137 6.87 13.06 21.08
CA ARG A 137 6.03 12.47 22.13
C ARG A 137 5.34 13.62 22.86
N PRO A 138 3.99 13.67 22.95
CA PRO A 138 3.37 14.71 23.76
C PRO A 138 3.91 14.54 25.20
N PRO A 139 4.28 15.64 25.89
CA PRO A 139 4.71 15.53 27.27
C PRO A 139 3.61 14.80 28.06
N ALA A 140 4.01 13.84 28.88
CA ALA A 140 3.09 13.13 29.75
C ALA A 140 2.52 14.12 30.77
N VAL A 141 1.39 14.76 30.43
CA VAL A 141 0.67 15.62 31.37
C VAL A 141 0.06 14.72 32.42
N ARG A 142 0.73 14.62 33.57
CA ARG A 142 0.22 14.00 34.79
C ARG A 142 -0.76 15.01 35.40
N GLY A 143 -2.06 14.86 35.13
CA GLY A 143 -3.08 15.74 35.70
C GLY A 143 -4.49 15.28 35.36
N ARG A 144 -5.24 14.83 36.38
CA ARG A 144 -6.70 14.67 36.32
C ARG A 144 -7.33 16.07 36.20
N GLY A 145 -8.23 16.27 35.22
CA GLY A 145 -9.12 17.44 35.20
C GLY A 145 -9.32 18.08 33.82
N THR A 146 -10.54 17.91 33.28
CA THR A 146 -11.25 18.74 32.27
C THR A 146 -10.58 19.15 30.93
N GLY A 147 -9.32 18.80 30.65
CA GLY A 147 -8.65 19.11 29.37
C GLY A 147 -9.07 18.30 28.13
N ALA A 148 -9.86 17.23 28.30
CA ALA A 148 -10.20 16.28 27.24
C ALA A 148 -11.08 16.86 26.11
N LEU A 149 -11.79 17.96 26.36
CA LEU A 149 -12.66 18.59 25.35
C LEU A 149 -11.91 19.60 24.47
N LYS A 150 -10.87 20.27 24.97
CA LYS A 150 -10.06 21.23 24.17
C LYS A 150 -9.15 20.53 23.15
N GLY A 151 -8.73 19.29 23.41
CA GLY A 151 -7.90 18.51 22.48
C GLY A 151 -8.64 18.05 21.22
N ARG A 152 -9.97 17.92 21.27
CA ARG A 152 -10.77 17.51 20.10
C ARG A 152 -11.05 18.68 19.14
N ALA A 153 -11.21 19.90 19.65
CA ALA A 153 -11.46 21.08 18.80
C ALA A 153 -10.25 21.49 17.93
N ARG A 154 -9.01 21.24 18.38
CA ARG A 154 -7.79 21.54 17.58
C ARG A 154 -7.39 20.42 16.61
N GLY A 155 -7.92 19.21 16.78
CA GLY A 155 -7.67 18.07 15.87
C GLY A 155 -8.51 18.13 14.59
N VAL A 156 -9.66 18.79 14.62
CA VAL A 156 -10.58 18.88 13.47
C VAL A 156 -10.17 19.99 12.50
N LEU A 157 -9.53 21.07 12.98
CA LEU A 157 -9.13 22.23 12.17
C LEU A 157 -7.73 22.13 11.54
N ARG A 158 -6.97 21.05 11.79
CA ARG A 158 -5.61 20.88 11.23
C ARG A 158 -5.40 19.54 10.52
N GLY A 159 -6.48 18.95 10.01
CA GLY A 159 -6.48 17.84 9.06
C GLY A 159 -6.71 18.28 7.61
N HIS A 160 -6.43 19.54 7.27
CA HIS A 160 -6.64 20.12 5.94
C HIS A 160 -5.32 20.57 5.30
N GLY A 161 -4.31 19.69 5.35
CA GLY A 161 -3.03 19.86 4.67
C GLY A 161 -2.86 19.04 3.38
N ASP A 162 -3.64 17.97 3.18
CA ASP A 162 -3.38 16.98 2.10
C ASP A 162 -4.52 16.83 1.08
N GLY A 163 -5.42 17.82 1.00
CA GLY A 163 -6.61 17.80 0.14
C GLY A 163 -6.38 17.86 -1.38
N ARG A 164 -5.16 17.64 -1.90
CA ARG A 164 -4.81 17.94 -3.31
C ARG A 164 -3.70 17.08 -3.92
N LEU A 165 -3.48 15.84 -3.45
CA LEU A 165 -2.59 14.92 -4.17
C LEU A 165 -3.41 14.02 -5.11
N PRO A 166 -3.04 13.88 -6.39
CA PRO A 166 -3.82 13.11 -7.36
C PRO A 166 -3.86 11.64 -6.94
N ARG A 167 -5.08 11.11 -6.81
CA ARG A 167 -5.34 9.70 -6.56
C ARG A 167 -5.61 8.98 -7.87
N TRP A 168 -5.13 7.75 -8.01
CA TRP A 168 -5.50 6.91 -9.14
C TRP A 168 -7.01 6.64 -9.06
N SER A 169 -7.73 7.01 -10.11
CA SER A 169 -9.18 6.90 -10.16
C SER A 169 -9.66 6.98 -11.60
N PRO A 170 -10.89 6.51 -11.92
CA PRO A 170 -11.48 6.68 -13.24
C PRO A 170 -11.88 8.13 -13.56
N SER A 171 -11.66 9.08 -12.64
CA SER A 171 -12.08 10.47 -12.81
C SER A 171 -11.21 11.23 -13.81
N ARG A 172 -11.80 12.22 -14.50
CA ARG A 172 -11.03 13.13 -15.39
C ARG A 172 -9.91 13.89 -14.66
N ARG A 173 -9.97 14.02 -13.33
CA ARG A 173 -8.89 14.64 -12.54
C ARG A 173 -7.60 13.81 -12.51
N ALA A 174 -7.70 12.53 -12.84
CA ALA A 174 -6.58 11.60 -12.98
C ALA A 174 -6.11 11.46 -14.45
N ASP A 175 -6.52 12.38 -15.34
CA ASP A 175 -6.09 12.42 -16.73
C ASP A 175 -4.72 13.06 -16.92
N HIS A 176 -3.71 12.48 -16.25
CA HIS A 176 -2.33 12.90 -16.35
C HIS A 176 -1.42 11.71 -16.01
N PRO A 177 -0.16 11.69 -16.49
CA PRO A 177 0.80 10.63 -16.15
C PRO A 177 1.13 10.61 -14.64
N PRO A 178 1.66 9.48 -14.12
CA PRO A 178 2.22 9.42 -12.77
C PRO A 178 3.32 10.47 -12.60
N ARG A 179 3.22 11.26 -11.53
CA ARG A 179 4.27 12.23 -11.17
C ARG A 179 5.44 11.51 -10.48
N THR A 180 6.66 12.00 -10.70
CA THR A 180 7.87 11.57 -9.98
C THR A 180 7.65 11.57 -8.46
N GLY A 181 8.20 10.56 -7.78
CA GLY A 181 8.11 10.36 -6.33
C GLY A 181 7.67 8.95 -5.94
N LEU A 182 7.38 8.77 -4.66
CA LEU A 182 6.90 7.52 -4.08
C LEU A 182 5.37 7.46 -4.10
N TRP A 183 4.86 6.29 -4.45
CA TRP A 183 3.43 5.99 -4.51
C TRP A 183 3.13 4.72 -3.72
N GLU A 184 2.19 4.77 -2.79
CA GLU A 184 1.58 3.55 -2.22
C GLU A 184 0.49 3.09 -3.18
N VAL A 185 0.66 1.88 -3.72
CA VAL A 185 -0.23 1.27 -4.72
C VAL A 185 -0.85 0.01 -4.14
N GLU A 186 -2.18 0.01 -4.02
CA GLU A 186 -3.00 -1.10 -3.57
C GLU A 186 -3.74 -1.71 -4.77
N ALA A 187 -3.64 -3.02 -4.94
CA ALA A 187 -4.49 -3.78 -5.86
C ALA A 187 -5.32 -4.82 -5.10
N ARG A 188 -6.60 -4.95 -5.47
CA ARG A 188 -7.57 -5.82 -4.79
C ARG A 188 -8.44 -6.60 -5.75
N LEU A 189 -8.58 -7.88 -5.46
CA LEU A 189 -9.52 -8.79 -6.12
C LEU A 189 -10.49 -9.38 -5.09
N GLY A 190 -11.69 -9.73 -5.56
CA GLY A 190 -12.72 -10.34 -4.73
C GLY A 190 -13.62 -11.26 -5.54
N PHE A 191 -13.92 -12.43 -4.98
CA PHE A 191 -14.79 -13.42 -5.59
C PHE A 191 -15.56 -14.21 -4.52
N ARG A 192 -16.90 -14.20 -4.62
CA ARG A 192 -17.82 -15.01 -3.78
C ARG A 192 -17.52 -14.98 -2.27
N GLY A 193 -17.24 -13.80 -1.72
CA GLY A 193 -16.98 -13.61 -0.29
C GLY A 193 -15.52 -13.80 0.12
N THR A 194 -14.64 -14.21 -0.80
CA THR A 194 -13.19 -14.23 -0.61
C THR A 194 -12.56 -13.01 -1.26
N GLY A 195 -11.55 -12.43 -0.63
CA GLY A 195 -10.77 -11.32 -1.20
C GLY A 195 -9.28 -11.53 -1.01
N ALA A 196 -8.49 -10.93 -1.89
CA ALA A 196 -7.05 -10.83 -1.76
C ALA A 196 -6.60 -9.43 -2.20
N LYS A 197 -5.50 -8.98 -1.60
CA LYS A 197 -4.89 -7.68 -1.85
C LYS A 197 -3.40 -7.69 -1.58
N PHE A 198 -2.68 -6.81 -2.28
CA PHE A 198 -1.36 -6.34 -1.88
C PHE A 198 -1.33 -4.82 -1.83
N GLU A 199 -0.34 -4.27 -1.11
CA GLU A 199 -0.04 -2.84 -1.14
C GLU A 199 1.47 -2.62 -1.06
N GLU A 200 2.02 -1.92 -2.05
CA GLU A 200 3.47 -1.78 -2.24
C GLU A 200 3.84 -0.33 -2.56
N ILE A 201 5.09 0.04 -2.26
CA ILE A 201 5.63 1.32 -2.70
C ILE A 201 6.20 1.19 -4.12
N LEU A 202 5.63 1.95 -5.05
CA LEU A 202 6.14 2.16 -6.40
C LEU A 202 6.96 3.47 -6.44
N VAL A 203 8.18 3.37 -6.96
CA VAL A 203 9.04 4.53 -7.21
C VAL A 203 8.84 4.98 -8.66
N VAL A 204 8.60 6.28 -8.87
CA VAL A 204 8.55 6.90 -10.20
C VAL A 204 9.64 7.97 -10.26
N THR A 205 10.50 7.91 -11.26
CA THR A 205 11.61 8.87 -11.47
C THR A 205 11.35 9.73 -12.70
N ASP A 206 12.25 10.65 -13.01
CA ASP A 206 12.33 11.39 -14.28
C ASP A 206 13.31 10.75 -15.29
N SER A 207 13.88 9.57 -14.98
CA SER A 207 14.77 8.86 -15.90
C SER A 207 14.07 8.52 -17.22
N ARG A 208 14.86 8.60 -18.30
CA ARG A 208 14.45 8.22 -19.66
C ARG A 208 14.61 6.72 -19.91
N ASP A 209 15.42 6.02 -19.11
CA ASP A 209 15.50 4.57 -19.16
C ASP A 209 14.19 3.98 -18.61
N PRO A 210 13.44 3.17 -19.37
CA PRO A 210 12.20 2.56 -18.90
C PRO A 210 12.35 1.78 -17.59
N GLN A 211 13.49 1.09 -17.36
CA GLN A 211 13.71 0.30 -16.15
C GLN A 211 13.92 1.17 -14.91
N GLU A 212 14.59 2.32 -15.08
CA GLU A 212 14.81 3.29 -13.99
C GLU A 212 13.65 4.28 -13.84
N SER A 213 12.83 4.46 -14.88
CA SER A 213 11.71 5.40 -14.91
C SER A 213 10.64 5.09 -13.87
N ALA A 214 10.47 3.79 -13.55
CA ALA A 214 9.68 3.32 -12.42
C ALA A 214 10.04 1.88 -12.03
N PHE A 215 9.96 1.57 -10.73
CA PHE A 215 10.22 0.25 -10.17
C PHE A 215 9.54 0.07 -8.82
N TRP A 216 9.20 -1.16 -8.45
CA TRP A 216 8.76 -1.48 -7.09
C TRP A 216 9.93 -1.34 -6.12
N LEU A 217 9.69 -0.75 -4.95
CA LEU A 217 10.77 -0.45 -4.01
C LEU A 217 11.40 -1.72 -3.39
N GLU A 218 10.59 -2.76 -3.25
CA GLU A 218 10.92 -4.03 -2.64
C GLU A 218 10.38 -5.18 -3.50
N ASP A 219 11.20 -6.21 -3.70
CA ASP A 219 10.85 -7.44 -4.42
C ASP A 219 10.88 -8.67 -3.49
N ASP A 220 11.31 -8.51 -2.23
CA ASP A 220 11.27 -9.55 -1.21
C ASP A 220 10.07 -9.37 -0.25
N LEU A 221 8.86 -9.39 -0.82
CA LEU A 221 7.60 -9.33 -0.07
C LEU A 221 6.89 -10.69 -0.08
N PRO A 222 6.02 -10.99 0.90
CA PRO A 222 5.47 -12.34 1.07
C PRO A 222 4.73 -12.88 -0.15
N HIS A 223 3.91 -12.04 -0.79
CA HIS A 223 3.20 -12.41 -2.02
C HIS A 223 4.13 -12.49 -3.24
N VAL A 224 5.21 -11.71 -3.27
CA VAL A 224 6.19 -11.76 -4.36
C VAL A 224 7.04 -13.03 -4.25
N ARG A 225 7.54 -13.37 -3.05
CA ARG A 225 8.23 -14.65 -2.77
C ARG A 225 7.37 -15.84 -3.21
N ARG A 226 6.09 -15.84 -2.81
CA ARG A 226 5.13 -16.86 -3.22
C ARG A 226 5.06 -17.02 -4.74
N TRP A 227 4.94 -15.94 -5.50
CA TRP A 227 4.88 -16.02 -6.96
C TRP A 227 6.18 -16.50 -7.60
N GLN A 228 7.33 -16.20 -6.98
CA GLN A 228 8.64 -16.69 -7.44
C GLN A 228 8.79 -18.19 -7.19
N GLU A 229 8.38 -18.67 -6.01
CA GLU A 229 8.34 -20.09 -5.68
C GLU A 229 7.40 -20.86 -6.62
N GLU A 230 6.19 -20.35 -6.86
CA GLU A 230 5.22 -20.93 -7.81
C GLU A 230 5.79 -20.99 -9.24
N ALA A 231 6.56 -19.98 -9.67
CA ALA A 231 7.19 -19.97 -10.99
C ALA A 231 8.38 -20.93 -11.12
N GLN A 232 9.07 -21.25 -10.03
CA GLN A 232 10.16 -22.23 -10.00
C GLN A 232 9.68 -23.68 -9.91
N ALA A 233 8.43 -23.88 -9.47
CA ALA A 233 7.80 -25.19 -9.36
C ALA A 233 7.16 -25.70 -10.67
N VAL A 234 7.21 -24.90 -11.75
CA VAL A 234 6.71 -25.20 -13.11
C VAL A 234 7.88 -25.50 -14.04
#